data_AF-A0A935ZNP9-F1
#
_entry.id   AF-A0A935ZNP9-F1
#
_cell.length_a   1.000
_cell.length_b   1.000
_cell.length_c   1.000
_cell.angle_alpha   90.00
_cell.angle_beta   90.00
_cell.angle_gamma   90.00
#
_symmetry.space_group_name_H-M   'P 1'
#
loop_
_entity.id
_entity.type
_entity.pdbx_description
1 polymer ?
#
loop_
_entity_poly.entity_id
_entity_poly.type
_entity_poly.pdbx_seq_one_letter_code
_entity_poly.pdbx_strand_id
1 'polypeptide(L)'
;MKRLPTLLLGVLLGAGTMLVGLAQAGRLAPARPDALVALAQEVSVAHRRVDLLLEQGDPAAAIATLESLRKQSWPSHADGGDLAIELRHDVYGRLVRLRLDFPDVDPIADEALLAVIDEGLVEGADAVVPNPFTARVVALRGEVFESLGRDDDALGAYQQALDMNQSLLERELEGL
;
A
#
# COMPACT_ATOMS: atom_id res chain seq x y z
N MET A 1 39.10 27.02 -0.63
CA MET A 1 38.73 25.84 -1.44
C MET A 1 37.58 25.12 -0.74
N LYS A 2 36.49 24.88 -1.47
CA LYS A 2 35.17 24.46 -0.97
C LYS A 2 35.22 23.07 -0.35
N ARG A 3 34.65 22.90 0.87
CA ARG A 3 34.34 21.59 1.45
C ARG A 3 33.03 21.10 0.83
N LEU A 4 33.12 20.13 -0.08
CA LEU A 4 31.97 19.38 -0.60
C LEU A 4 31.54 18.34 0.46
N PRO A 5 30.25 18.04 0.64
CA PRO A 5 29.73 17.49 1.89
C PRO A 5 29.77 15.97 1.90
N THR A 6 30.36 15.41 2.96
CA THR A 6 30.41 13.98 3.29
C THR A 6 29.02 13.35 3.51
N LEU A 7 27.96 14.17 3.62
CA LEU A 7 26.57 13.75 3.77
C LEU A 7 25.98 13.11 2.51
N LEU A 8 26.44 13.49 1.31
CA LEU A 8 25.94 12.91 0.05
C LEU A 8 26.42 11.47 -0.19
N LEU A 9 27.56 11.10 0.41
CA LEU A 9 28.14 9.77 0.26
C LEU A 9 27.44 8.72 1.12
N GLY A 10 26.87 9.11 2.27
CA GLY A 10 26.14 8.21 3.16
C GLY A 10 24.75 7.82 2.64
N VAL A 11 24.05 8.74 1.97
CA VAL A 11 22.71 8.49 1.40
C VAL A 11 22.78 7.56 0.18
N LEU A 12 23.82 7.70 -0.64
CA LEU A 12 24.05 6.82 -1.79
C LEU A 12 24.45 5.39 -1.37
N LEU A 13 25.19 5.24 -0.27
CA LEU A 13 25.56 3.91 0.25
C LEU A 13 24.34 3.16 0.82
N GLY A 14 23.43 3.86 1.51
CA GLY A 14 22.22 3.25 2.09
C GLY A 14 21.22 2.77 1.04
N ALA A 15 21.04 3.53 -0.05
CA ALA A 15 20.17 3.13 -1.17
C ALA A 15 20.73 1.91 -1.92
N GLY A 16 22.07 1.84 -2.09
CA GLY A 16 22.74 0.70 -2.71
C GLY A 16 22.59 -0.60 -1.90
N THR A 17 22.63 -0.53 -0.57
CA THR A 17 22.47 -1.72 0.29
C THR A 17 21.02 -2.24 0.34
N MET A 18 20.01 -1.37 0.23
CA MET A 18 18.61 -1.81 0.08
C MET A 18 18.41 -2.58 -1.22
N LEU A 19 18.95 -2.09 -2.34
CA LEU A 19 18.82 -2.74 -3.64
C LEU A 19 19.56 -4.09 -3.72
N VAL A 20 20.70 -4.23 -3.06
CA VAL A 20 21.41 -5.53 -2.96
C VAL A 20 20.65 -6.54 -2.11
N GLY A 21 19.86 -6.10 -1.12
CA GLY A 21 18.94 -6.96 -0.36
C GLY A 21 17.81 -7.54 -1.22
N LEU A 22 17.26 -6.77 -2.17
CA LEU A 22 16.22 -7.24 -3.10
C LEU A 22 16.75 -8.25 -4.14
N ALA A 23 18.03 -8.16 -4.52
CA ALA A 23 18.62 -9.04 -5.53
C ALA A 23 18.83 -10.49 -5.07
N GLN A 24 18.90 -10.75 -3.76
CA GLN A 24 19.10 -12.11 -3.22
C GLN A 24 17.82 -12.96 -3.19
N ALA A 25 16.64 -12.38 -3.46
CA ALA A 25 15.35 -13.06 -3.39
C ALA A 25 14.78 -13.53 -4.75
N GLY A 26 15.55 -13.47 -5.84
CA GLY A 26 15.08 -13.95 -7.16
C GLY A 26 13.95 -13.13 -7.80
N ARG A 27 13.59 -11.98 -7.21
CA ARG A 27 12.66 -11.01 -7.81
C ARG A 27 13.42 -10.19 -8.86
N LEU A 28 12.90 -10.17 -10.09
CA LEU A 28 13.46 -9.38 -11.19
C LEU A 28 13.62 -7.91 -10.74
N ALA A 29 14.78 -7.32 -11.02
CA ALA A 29 15.01 -5.91 -10.75
C ALA A 29 13.95 -5.09 -11.52
N PRO A 30 13.30 -4.10 -10.86
CA PRO A 30 12.24 -3.33 -11.50
C PRO A 30 12.78 -2.57 -12.72
N ALA A 31 11.93 -2.36 -13.73
CA ALA A 31 12.32 -1.67 -14.95
C ALA A 31 12.70 -0.20 -14.69
N ARG A 32 12.12 0.42 -13.65
CA ARG A 32 12.36 1.82 -13.28
C ARG A 32 12.63 1.99 -11.77
N PRO A 33 13.84 1.62 -11.29
CA PRO A 33 14.15 1.65 -9.86
C PRO A 33 14.09 3.07 -9.25
N ASP A 34 14.54 4.09 -9.98
CA ASP A 34 14.54 5.48 -9.47
C ASP A 34 13.11 6.00 -9.24
N ALA A 35 12.18 5.64 -10.13
CA ALA A 35 10.78 6.01 -10.01
C ALA A 35 10.11 5.35 -8.79
N LEU A 36 10.47 4.08 -8.50
CA LEU A 36 9.98 3.40 -7.29
C LEU A 36 10.55 3.98 -6.01
N VAL A 37 11.83 4.36 -5.99
CA VAL A 37 12.42 5.02 -4.82
C VAL A 37 11.74 6.35 -4.55
N ALA A 38 11.49 7.14 -5.60
CA ALA A 38 10.75 8.39 -5.47
C ALA A 38 9.33 8.16 -4.94
N LEU A 39 8.60 7.18 -5.49
CA LEU A 39 7.27 6.80 -5.03
C LEU A 39 7.29 6.36 -3.55
N ALA A 40 8.22 5.50 -3.16
CA ALA A 40 8.34 5.03 -1.78
C ALA A 40 8.61 6.18 -0.80
N GLN A 41 9.46 7.14 -1.19
CA GLN A 41 9.70 8.35 -0.40
C GLN A 41 8.45 9.22 -0.27
N GLU A 42 7.72 9.40 -1.37
CA GLU A 42 6.48 10.16 -1.39
C GLU A 42 5.41 9.52 -0.50
N VAL A 43 5.20 8.22 -0.62
CA VAL A 43 4.29 7.43 0.22
C VAL A 43 4.69 7.54 1.70
N SER A 44 5.97 7.41 2.02
CA SER A 44 6.47 7.56 3.40
C SER A 44 6.19 8.96 3.99
N VAL A 45 6.42 10.01 3.20
CA VAL A 45 6.14 11.40 3.61
C VAL A 45 4.65 11.61 3.81
N ALA A 46 3.81 11.09 2.91
CA ALA A 46 2.36 11.19 3.02
C ALA A 46 1.85 10.46 4.27
N HIS A 47 2.32 9.24 4.55
CA HIS A 47 1.95 8.51 5.76
C HIS A 47 2.31 9.26 7.03
N ARG A 48 3.52 9.82 7.12
CA ARG A 48 3.91 10.66 8.27
C ARG A 48 3.03 11.89 8.40
N ARG A 49 2.67 12.52 7.28
CA ARG A 49 1.75 13.66 7.29
C ARG A 49 0.37 13.26 7.79
N VAL A 50 -0.14 12.12 7.35
CA VAL A 50 -1.41 11.55 7.83
C VAL A 50 -1.35 11.31 9.34
N ASP A 51 -0.27 10.73 9.87
CA ASP A 51 -0.09 10.54 11.31
C ASP A 51 -0.20 11.88 12.08
N LEU A 52 0.56 12.89 11.64
CA LEU A 52 0.55 14.23 12.26
C LEU A 52 -0.83 14.91 12.18
N LEU A 53 -1.56 14.72 11.08
CA LEU A 53 -2.90 15.28 10.91
C LEU A 53 -3.92 14.61 11.83
N LEU A 54 -3.82 13.29 12.02
CA LEU A 54 -4.66 12.56 12.97
C LEU A 54 -4.37 12.97 14.42
N GLU A 55 -3.09 13.15 14.77
CA GLU A 55 -2.69 13.68 16.09
C GLU A 55 -3.25 15.09 16.34
N GLN A 56 -3.42 15.89 15.28
CA GLN A 56 -4.03 17.22 15.35
C GLN A 56 -5.56 17.19 15.35
N GLY A 57 -6.19 16.02 15.20
CA GLY A 57 -7.64 15.89 15.10
C GLY A 57 -8.22 16.35 13.77
N ASP A 58 -7.44 16.31 12.69
CA ASP A 58 -7.87 16.66 11.32
C ASP A 58 -7.90 15.43 10.39
N PRO A 59 -8.89 14.54 10.56
CA PRO A 59 -9.07 13.38 9.68
C PRO A 59 -9.44 13.79 8.24
N ALA A 60 -10.04 14.97 8.03
CA ALA A 60 -10.40 15.46 6.70
C ALA A 60 -9.15 15.72 5.86
N ALA A 61 -8.16 16.43 6.41
CA ALA A 61 -6.88 16.63 5.73
C ALA A 61 -6.09 15.33 5.58
N ALA A 62 -6.21 14.41 6.53
CA ALA A 62 -5.58 13.10 6.48
C ALA A 62 -6.12 12.27 5.29
N ILE A 63 -7.44 12.20 5.12
CA ILE A 63 -8.11 11.57 3.98
C ILE A 63 -7.70 12.27 2.67
N ALA A 64 -7.76 13.61 2.64
CA ALA A 64 -7.39 14.39 1.45
C ALA A 64 -5.93 14.15 1.00
N THR A 65 -5.02 13.89 1.94
CA THR A 65 -3.62 13.57 1.64
C THR A 65 -3.51 12.26 0.86
N LEU A 66 -4.22 11.20 1.30
CA LEU A 66 -4.19 9.90 0.61
C LEU A 66 -5.02 9.92 -0.69
N GLU A 67 -6.11 10.67 -0.76
CA GLU A 67 -6.86 10.89 -2.02
C GLU A 67 -6.01 11.60 -3.07
N SER A 68 -5.10 12.50 -2.67
CA SER A 68 -4.15 13.12 -3.59
C SER A 68 -3.18 12.09 -4.16
N LEU A 69 -2.66 11.18 -3.33
CA LEU A 69 -1.79 10.09 -3.80
C LEU A 69 -2.54 9.10 -4.69
N ARG A 70 -3.78 8.76 -4.34
CA ARG A 70 -4.62 7.87 -5.15
C ARG A 70 -4.71 8.36 -6.60
N LYS A 71 -4.88 9.67 -6.82
CA LYS A 71 -5.05 10.30 -8.14
C LYS A 71 -3.80 10.31 -9.02
N GLN A 72 -2.64 9.92 -8.50
CA GLN A 72 -1.41 9.83 -9.29
C GLN A 72 -1.42 8.61 -10.21
N SER A 73 -0.47 8.57 -11.15
CA SER A 73 -0.23 7.35 -11.92
C SER A 73 0.62 6.37 -11.11
N TRP A 74 0.04 5.21 -10.80
CA TRP A 74 0.75 4.12 -10.13
C TRP A 74 1.53 3.27 -11.13
N PRO A 75 2.79 2.89 -10.84
CA PRO A 75 3.52 1.93 -11.66
C PRO A 75 2.76 0.60 -11.73
N SER A 76 2.78 -0.03 -12.89
CA SER A 76 2.27 -1.41 -13.05
C SER A 76 3.20 -2.41 -12.38
N HIS A 77 2.73 -3.64 -12.09
CA HIS A 77 3.60 -4.75 -11.69
C HIS A 77 4.78 -4.95 -12.65
N ALA A 78 4.54 -4.85 -13.95
CA ALA A 78 5.58 -5.02 -14.96
C ALA A 78 6.69 -3.95 -14.86
N ASP A 79 6.34 -2.71 -14.51
CA ASP A 79 7.31 -1.62 -14.36
C ASP A 79 7.97 -1.60 -12.97
N GLY A 80 7.19 -1.96 -11.94
CA GLY A 80 7.49 -1.67 -10.54
C GLY A 80 7.71 -2.89 -9.63
N GLY A 81 7.42 -4.09 -10.12
CA GLY A 81 7.45 -5.34 -9.37
C GLY A 81 6.53 -5.34 -8.15
N ASP A 82 6.78 -6.28 -7.24
CA ASP A 82 5.97 -6.47 -6.02
C ASP A 82 5.89 -5.20 -5.16
N LEU A 83 6.98 -4.43 -5.08
CA LEU A 83 7.05 -3.21 -4.27
C LEU A 83 6.04 -2.15 -4.74
N ALA A 84 5.80 -2.02 -6.05
CA ALA A 84 4.80 -1.08 -6.53
C ALA A 84 3.39 -1.42 -6.02
N ILE A 85 3.06 -2.71 -5.95
CA ILE A 85 1.72 -3.14 -5.52
C ILE A 85 1.62 -3.08 -4.01
N GLU A 86 2.69 -3.41 -3.28
CA GLU A 86 2.75 -3.20 -1.82
C GLU A 86 2.49 -1.73 -1.47
N LEU A 87 3.18 -0.79 -2.11
CA LEU A 87 2.98 0.64 -1.88
C LEU A 87 1.56 1.10 -2.25
N ARG A 88 1.01 0.59 -3.35
CA ARG A 88 -0.37 0.88 -3.76
C ARG A 88 -1.36 0.37 -2.71
N HIS A 89 -1.26 -0.91 -2.34
CA HIS A 89 -2.17 -1.53 -1.38
C HIS A 89 -2.05 -0.92 0.02
N ASP A 90 -0.86 -0.46 0.44
CA ASP A 90 -0.69 0.27 1.71
C ASP A 90 -1.46 1.60 1.70
N VAL A 91 -1.30 2.41 0.64
CA VAL A 91 -2.00 3.70 0.51
C VAL A 91 -3.51 3.51 0.45
N TYR A 92 -3.99 2.58 -0.39
CA TYR A 92 -5.42 2.32 -0.55
C TYR A 92 -6.02 1.72 0.72
N GLY A 93 -5.36 0.73 1.33
CA GLY A 93 -5.81 0.12 2.57
C GLY A 93 -5.89 1.12 3.71
N ARG A 94 -4.92 2.03 3.81
CA ARG A 94 -4.97 3.09 4.81
C ARG A 94 -6.06 4.13 4.53
N LEU A 95 -6.27 4.52 3.27
CA LEU A 95 -7.35 5.42 2.87
C LEU A 95 -8.72 4.84 3.22
N VAL A 96 -8.96 3.58 2.84
CA VAL A 96 -10.21 2.89 3.15
C VAL A 96 -10.41 2.77 4.65
N ARG A 97 -9.37 2.40 5.39
CA ARG A 97 -9.46 2.32 6.85
C ARG A 97 -9.84 3.67 7.47
N LEU A 98 -9.24 4.77 7.02
CA LEU A 98 -9.62 6.10 7.51
C LEU A 98 -11.07 6.45 7.21
N ARG A 99 -11.58 6.10 6.03
CA ARG A 99 -12.99 6.35 5.69
C ARG A 99 -13.95 5.51 6.55
N LEU A 100 -13.59 4.29 6.91
CA LEU A 100 -14.35 3.46 7.85
C LEU A 100 -14.26 3.96 9.30
N ASP A 101 -13.10 4.47 9.72
CA ASP A 101 -12.90 5.03 11.06
C ASP A 101 -13.59 6.39 11.25
N PHE A 102 -13.72 7.17 10.17
CA PHE A 102 -14.31 8.51 10.16
C PHE A 102 -15.40 8.66 9.09
N PRO A 103 -16.51 7.91 9.17
CA PRO A 103 -17.53 7.85 8.11
C PRO A 103 -18.26 9.18 7.89
N ASP A 104 -18.32 10.04 8.90
CA ASP A 104 -18.98 11.35 8.82
C ASP A 104 -18.10 12.44 8.17
N VAL A 105 -16.83 12.13 7.86
CA VAL A 105 -15.85 13.10 7.32
C VAL A 105 -15.69 12.90 5.82
N ASP A 106 -16.11 13.90 5.03
CA ASP A 106 -16.15 13.82 3.55
C ASP A 106 -16.82 12.51 3.09
N PRO A 107 -18.10 12.28 3.47
CA PRO A 107 -18.74 10.98 3.32
C PRO A 107 -18.86 10.60 1.85
N ILE A 108 -18.54 9.33 1.57
CA ILE A 108 -18.82 8.68 0.30
C ILE A 108 -19.69 7.45 0.56
N ALA A 109 -20.49 7.05 -0.42
CA ALA A 109 -21.28 5.83 -0.33
C ALA A 109 -20.37 4.59 -0.26
N ASP A 110 -20.83 3.55 0.43
CA ASP A 110 -20.09 2.29 0.57
C ASP A 110 -19.82 1.63 -0.79
N GLU A 111 -20.72 1.76 -1.76
CA GLU A 111 -20.47 1.31 -3.13
C GLU A 111 -19.32 2.08 -3.79
N ALA A 112 -19.18 3.38 -3.50
CA ALA A 112 -18.04 4.16 -3.97
C ALA A 112 -16.75 3.74 -3.26
N LEU A 113 -16.83 3.39 -1.97
CA LEU A 113 -15.69 2.87 -1.21
C LEU A 113 -15.23 1.49 -1.72
N LEU A 114 -16.16 0.61 -2.11
CA LEU A 114 -15.83 -0.63 -2.83
C LEU A 114 -15.11 -0.36 -4.15
N ALA A 115 -15.54 0.66 -4.91
CA ALA A 115 -14.84 1.03 -6.14
C ALA A 115 -13.42 1.54 -5.87
N VAL A 116 -13.16 2.22 -4.75
CA VAL A 116 -11.79 2.58 -4.31
C VAL A 116 -10.98 1.33 -4.02
N ILE A 117 -11.54 0.35 -3.31
CA ILE A 117 -10.87 -0.92 -3.04
C ILE A 117 -10.52 -1.65 -4.34
N ASP A 118 -11.49 -1.76 -5.26
CA ASP A 118 -11.30 -2.42 -6.55
C ASP A 118 -10.21 -1.70 -7.36
N GLU A 119 -10.22 -0.37 -7.41
CA GLU A 119 -9.16 0.42 -8.02
C GLU A 119 -7.79 0.14 -7.39
N GLY A 120 -7.73 0.00 -6.06
CA GLY A 120 -6.51 -0.34 -5.34
C GLY A 120 -5.95 -1.71 -5.72
N LEU A 121 -6.85 -2.69 -5.87
CA LEU A 121 -6.54 -4.09 -6.18
C LEU A 121 -6.38 -4.39 -7.68
N VAL A 122 -6.71 -3.44 -8.58
CA VAL A 122 -6.60 -3.66 -10.02
C VAL A 122 -5.15 -3.88 -10.43
N GLU A 123 -4.86 -5.13 -10.79
CA GLU A 123 -3.60 -5.61 -11.34
C GLU A 123 -3.89 -6.60 -12.47
N GLY A 124 -3.19 -6.49 -13.59
CA GLY A 124 -3.47 -7.24 -14.81
C GLY A 124 -3.09 -8.72 -14.71
N ALA A 125 -4.08 -9.60 -14.54
CA ALA A 125 -4.16 -11.04 -14.83
C ALA A 125 -3.06 -12.02 -14.35
N ASP A 126 -1.83 -11.59 -14.04
CA ASP A 126 -0.76 -12.45 -13.55
C ASP A 126 -0.55 -12.21 -12.05
N ALA A 127 -1.20 -13.07 -11.26
CA ALA A 127 -0.91 -13.42 -9.87
C ALA A 127 -0.09 -12.41 -9.07
N VAL A 128 -0.77 -11.39 -8.52
CA VAL A 128 -0.22 -10.61 -7.41
C VAL A 128 0.20 -11.59 -6.32
N VAL A 129 1.51 -11.64 -6.03
CA VAL A 129 2.03 -12.44 -4.92
C VAL A 129 1.36 -11.92 -3.65
N PRO A 130 0.66 -12.77 -2.88
CA PRO A 130 0.07 -12.36 -1.62
C PRO A 130 1.11 -11.66 -0.75
N ASN A 131 0.73 -10.50 -0.24
CA ASN A 131 1.51 -9.70 0.70
C ASN A 131 0.58 -9.17 1.79
N PRO A 132 1.12 -8.74 2.96
CA PRO A 132 0.28 -8.30 4.07
C PRO A 132 -0.65 -7.14 3.75
N PHE A 133 -0.24 -6.23 2.86
CA PHE A 133 -1.06 -5.09 2.45
C PHE A 133 -2.22 -5.52 1.57
N THR A 134 -2.02 -6.46 0.64
CA THR A 134 -3.11 -7.07 -0.16
C THR A 134 -4.14 -7.72 0.74
N ALA A 135 -3.70 -8.56 1.69
CA ALA A 135 -4.60 -9.24 2.62
C ALA A 135 -5.43 -8.24 3.43
N ARG A 136 -4.80 -7.15 3.89
CA ARG A 136 -5.49 -6.06 4.59
C ARG A 136 -6.55 -5.38 3.72
N VAL A 137 -6.24 -5.04 2.46
CA VAL A 137 -7.21 -4.40 1.56
C VAL A 137 -8.41 -5.32 1.28
N VAL A 138 -8.15 -6.62 1.10
CA VAL A 138 -9.21 -7.62 0.91
C VAL A 138 -10.07 -7.74 2.17
N ALA A 139 -9.49 -7.74 3.37
CA ALA A 139 -10.26 -7.73 4.62
C ALA A 139 -11.13 -6.48 4.76
N LEU A 140 -10.60 -5.30 4.42
CA LEU A 140 -11.38 -4.05 4.42
C LEU A 140 -12.55 -4.09 3.43
N ARG A 141 -12.42 -4.83 2.32
CA ARG A 141 -13.55 -5.11 1.41
C ARG A 141 -14.67 -5.87 2.12
N GLY A 142 -14.31 -6.80 3.00
CA GLY A 142 -15.24 -7.51 3.87
C GLY A 142 -16.01 -6.57 4.78
N GLU A 143 -15.31 -5.65 5.47
CA GLU A 143 -15.94 -4.66 6.36
C GLU A 143 -16.96 -3.79 5.59
N VAL A 144 -16.64 -3.40 4.35
CA VAL A 144 -17.55 -2.60 3.51
C VAL A 144 -18.73 -3.44 2.98
N PHE A 145 -18.54 -4.73 2.73
CA PHE A 145 -19.66 -5.62 2.39
C PHE A 145 -20.60 -5.80 3.59
N GLU A 146 -20.10 -5.88 4.82
CA GLU A 146 -20.94 -5.93 6.02
C GLU A 146 -21.78 -4.65 6.18
N SER A 147 -21.19 -3.47 5.95
CA SER A 147 -21.94 -2.20 6.05
C SER A 147 -23.06 -2.10 5.00
N LEU A 148 -22.88 -2.76 3.85
CA LEU A 148 -23.90 -2.93 2.80
C LEU A 148 -24.92 -4.06 3.08
N GLY A 149 -24.77 -4.83 4.15
CA GLY A 149 -25.60 -6.01 4.45
C GLY A 149 -25.38 -7.18 3.49
N ARG A 150 -24.21 -7.26 2.85
CA ARG A 150 -23.81 -8.30 1.90
C ARG A 150 -22.96 -9.36 2.59
N ASP A 151 -23.54 -10.03 3.58
CA ASP A 151 -22.82 -10.92 4.51
C ASP A 151 -22.05 -12.06 3.81
N ASP A 152 -22.61 -12.65 2.74
CA ASP A 152 -21.94 -13.72 2.00
C ASP A 152 -20.68 -13.21 1.26
N ASP A 153 -20.73 -12.00 0.70
CA ASP A 153 -19.58 -11.37 0.05
C ASP A 153 -18.52 -10.96 1.09
N ALA A 154 -18.97 -10.51 2.27
CA ALA A 154 -18.09 -10.20 3.39
C ALA A 154 -17.33 -11.44 3.86
N LEU A 155 -18.04 -12.55 4.09
CA LEU A 155 -17.43 -13.84 4.46
C LEU A 155 -16.42 -14.29 3.41
N GLY A 156 -16.75 -14.18 2.13
CA GLY A 156 -15.84 -14.50 1.04
C GLY A 156 -14.55 -13.67 1.07
N ALA A 157 -14.66 -12.36 1.29
CA ALA A 157 -13.51 -11.46 1.40
C ALA A 157 -12.65 -11.77 2.63
N TYR A 158 -13.26 -11.99 3.80
CA TYR A 158 -12.51 -12.35 5.01
C TYR A 158 -11.79 -13.70 4.87
N GLN A 159 -12.45 -14.71 4.29
CA GLN A 159 -11.81 -16.00 4.04
C GLN A 159 -10.61 -15.84 3.10
N GLN A 160 -10.76 -15.06 2.02
CA GLN A 160 -9.65 -14.79 1.11
C GLN A 160 -8.47 -14.10 1.83
N ALA A 161 -8.74 -13.12 2.68
CA ALA A 161 -7.69 -12.45 3.46
C ALA A 161 -7.00 -13.40 4.46
N LEU A 162 -7.76 -14.30 5.10
CA LEU A 162 -7.22 -15.32 6.00
C LEU A 162 -6.32 -16.31 5.25
N ASP A 163 -6.76 -16.79 4.08
CA ASP A 163 -5.98 -17.70 3.25
C ASP A 163 -4.64 -17.05 2.84
N MET A 164 -4.67 -15.77 2.45
CA MET A 164 -3.45 -15.01 2.15
C MET A 164 -2.51 -14.91 3.37
N ASN A 165 -3.04 -14.57 4.54
CA ASN A 165 -2.24 -14.48 5.77
C ASN A 165 -1.66 -15.84 6.18
N GLN A 166 -2.39 -16.93 5.98
CA GLN A 166 -1.88 -18.27 6.22
C GLN A 166 -0.73 -18.60 5.28
N SER A 167 -0.88 -18.38 3.98
CA SER A 167 0.21 -18.61 3.01
C SER A 167 1.44 -17.74 3.30
N LEU A 168 1.24 -16.50 3.77
CA LEU A 168 2.32 -15.62 4.20
C LEU A 168 3.07 -16.21 5.39
N LEU A 169 2.34 -16.65 6.43
CA LEU A 169 2.93 -17.26 7.61
C LEU A 169 3.70 -18.53 7.27
N GLU A 170 3.13 -19.42 6.44
CA GLU A 170 3.79 -20.65 5.98
C GLU A 170 5.11 -20.32 5.29
N ARG A 171 5.12 -19.34 4.37
CA ARG A 171 6.35 -18.90 3.68
C ARG A 171 7.43 -18.40 4.63
N GLU A 172 7.06 -17.61 5.64
CA GLU A 172 8.02 -17.11 6.64
C GLU A 172 8.56 -18.24 7.54
N LEU A 173 7.73 -19.25 7.86
CA LEU A 173 8.14 -20.41 8.66
C LEU A 173 9.02 -21.39 7.89
N GLU A 174 8.78 -21.59 6.59
CA GLU A 174 9.61 -22.44 5.72
C GLU A 174 10.98 -21.82 5.39
N GLY A 175 11.11 -20.50 5.52
CA GLY A 175 12.36 -19.76 5.32
C GLY A 175 13.29 -19.67 6.54
N LEU A 176 12.89 -20.23 7.70
CA LEU A 176 13.66 -20.30 8.96
C LEU A 176 14.38 -21.65 9.11
#